data_AF-A0A963NLC9-F1
#
_entry.id   AF-A0A963NLC9-F1
#
_cell.length_a   1.000
_cell.length_b   1.000
_cell.length_c   1.000
_cell.angle_alpha   90.00
_cell.angle_beta   90.00
_cell.angle_gamma   90.00
#
_symmetry.space_group_name_H-M   'P 1'
#
loop_
_entity.id
_entity.type
_entity.pdbx_description
1 polymer ?
#
loop_
_entity_poly.entity_id
_entity_poly.type
_entity_poly.pdbx_seq_one_letter_code
_entity_poly.pdbx_strand_id
1 'polypeptide(L)'
;ALVGVLAHEIGHVVHRHTTRMVVEQGVLQMGLGLALGDVSAMVSTGSALLTGLSYRRSHEREADCYAIDLMRHAALPTAPMGQLLLAMAHEDDAQTKTPDAPASAADKGKARADAKAHPVWSLLSSHPDTIQRATELQQGQAPHCPQTH
;
A
#
# COMPACT_ATOMS: atom_id res chain seq x y z
N ALA A 1 16.52 -3.58 7.01
CA ALA A 1 15.30 -3.42 6.20
C ALA A 1 14.06 -3.75 7.04
N LEU A 2 13.94 -4.99 7.53
CA LEU A 2 12.76 -5.48 8.24
C LEU A 2 12.30 -4.63 9.43
N VAL A 3 13.22 -4.15 10.27
CA VAL A 3 12.85 -3.30 11.43
C VAL A 3 12.19 -1.99 10.98
N GLY A 4 12.66 -1.38 9.89
CA GLY A 4 12.03 -0.19 9.32
C GLY A 4 10.64 -0.49 8.77
N VAL A 5 10.47 -1.62 8.09
CA VAL A 5 9.15 -2.07 7.60
C VAL A 5 8.20 -2.29 8.78
N LEU A 6 8.66 -2.92 9.86
CA LEU A 6 7.84 -3.10 11.07
C LEU A 6 7.48 -1.75 11.73
N ALA A 7 8.42 -0.80 11.76
CA ALA A 7 8.16 0.54 12.28
C ALA A 7 7.06 1.25 11.46
N HIS A 8 7.07 1.08 10.14
CA HIS A 8 6.01 1.56 9.25
C HIS A 8 4.65 0.91 9.53
N GLU A 9 4.61 -0.43 9.66
CA GLU A 9 3.37 -1.15 10.02
C GLU A 9 2.80 -0.69 11.37
N ILE A 10 3.67 -0.44 12.36
CA ILE A 10 3.26 0.12 13.65
C ILE A 10 2.67 1.53 13.45
N GLY A 11 3.23 2.33 12.55
CA GLY A 11 2.68 3.64 12.16
C GLY A 11 1.23 3.55 11.69
N HIS A 12 0.88 2.55 10.87
CA HIS A 12 -0.52 2.32 10.46
C HIS A 12 -1.46 2.02 11.63
N VAL A 13 -0.98 1.27 12.62
CA VAL A 13 -1.74 0.95 13.84
C VAL A 13 -1.92 2.19 14.71
N VAL A 14 -0.84 2.95 14.93
CA VAL A 14 -0.84 4.17 15.75
C VAL A 14 -1.80 5.22 15.18
N HIS A 15 -1.78 5.43 13.87
CA HIS A 15 -2.68 6.37 13.19
C HIS A 15 -4.05 5.76 12.82
N ARG A 16 -4.30 4.51 13.20
CA ARG A 16 -5.58 3.81 13.04
C ARG A 16 -6.11 3.79 11.59
N HIS A 17 -5.20 3.71 10.63
CA HIS A 17 -5.52 3.86 9.20
C HIS A 17 -6.58 2.86 8.71
N THR A 18 -6.52 1.61 9.15
CA THR A 18 -7.49 0.56 8.80
C THR A 18 -8.90 0.92 9.26
N THR A 19 -9.06 1.32 10.52
CA THR A 19 -10.38 1.66 11.08
C THR A 19 -10.95 2.91 10.41
N ARG A 20 -10.12 3.91 10.13
CA ARG A 20 -10.54 5.13 9.42
C ARG A 20 -11.02 4.81 8.01
N MET A 21 -10.29 3.96 7.29
CA MET A 21 -10.67 3.52 5.95
C MET A 21 -12.02 2.78 5.97
N VAL A 22 -12.22 1.84 6.90
CA VAL A 22 -13.48 1.11 7.04
C VAL A 22 -14.65 2.04 7.34
N VAL A 23 -14.45 3.01 8.24
CA VAL A 23 -15.48 4.01 8.58
C VAL A 23 -15.81 4.89 7.36
N GLU A 24 -14.79 5.41 6.66
CA GLU A 24 -15.00 6.25 5.47
C GLU A 24 -15.75 5.49 4.37
N GLN A 25 -15.38 4.24 4.12
CA GLN A 25 -16.11 3.39 3.16
C GLN A 25 -17.54 3.10 3.62
N GLY A 26 -17.76 2.82 4.91
CA GLY A 26 -19.08 2.58 5.47
C GLY A 26 -20.01 3.77 5.32
N VAL A 27 -19.52 4.99 5.61
CA VAL A 27 -20.28 6.24 5.45
C VAL A 27 -20.65 6.48 3.99
N LEU A 28 -19.72 6.27 3.06
CA LEU A 28 -19.98 6.42 1.63
C LEU A 28 -21.07 5.44 1.14
N GLN A 29 -20.99 4.17 1.56
CA GLN A 29 -21.98 3.16 1.19
C GLN A 29 -23.35 3.45 1.79
N MET A 30 -23.41 3.88 3.06
CA MET A 30 -24.66 4.30 3.68
C MET A 30 -25.28 5.49 2.94
N GLY A 31 -24.49 6.50 2.59
CA GLY A 31 -24.96 7.66 1.83
C GLY A 31 -25.49 7.26 0.45
N LEU A 32 -24.80 6.36 -0.25
CA LEU A 32 -25.20 5.86 -1.56
C LEU A 32 -26.50 5.03 -1.49
N GLY A 33 -26.63 4.17 -0.48
CA GLY A 33 -27.85 3.40 -0.22
C GLY A 33 -29.06 4.27 0.09
N LEU A 34 -28.88 5.35 0.87
CA LEU A 34 -29.93 6.34 1.13
C LEU A 34 -30.32 7.12 -0.14
N ALA A 35 -29.34 7.50 -0.98
CA ALA A 35 -29.58 8.26 -2.19
C ALA A 35 -30.31 7.45 -3.28
N LEU A 36 -29.98 6.16 -3.42
CA LEU A 36 -30.55 5.28 -4.45
C LEU A 36 -31.82 4.55 -3.99
N GLY A 37 -32.14 4.59 -2.69
CA GLY A 37 -33.31 3.90 -2.13
C GLY A 37 -33.21 2.37 -2.17
N ASP A 38 -32.05 1.81 -2.49
CA ASP A 38 -31.81 0.38 -2.62
C ASP A 38 -30.67 -0.08 -1.71
N VAL A 39 -31.05 -0.67 -0.58
CA VAL A 39 -30.13 -1.28 0.38
C VAL A 39 -29.53 -2.61 -0.11
N SER A 40 -30.06 -3.17 -1.21
CA SER A 40 -29.56 -4.43 -1.79
C SER A 40 -28.15 -4.27 -2.37
N ALA A 41 -27.77 -3.04 -2.75
CA ALA A 41 -26.43 -2.68 -3.20
C ALA A 41 -25.36 -2.83 -2.10
N MET A 42 -25.74 -2.86 -0.81
CA MET A 42 -24.80 -3.11 0.31
C MET A 42 -24.21 -4.53 0.29
N VAL A 43 -24.92 -5.52 -0.27
CA VAL A 43 -24.49 -6.92 -0.26
C VAL A 43 -23.62 -7.27 -1.47
N SER A 44 -23.84 -6.63 -2.63
CA SER A 44 -23.11 -6.92 -3.87
C SER A 44 -21.74 -6.23 -3.96
N THR A 45 -21.46 -5.23 -3.12
CA THR A 45 -20.20 -4.46 -3.12
C THR A 45 -19.07 -5.09 -2.30
N GLY A 46 -19.31 -6.21 -1.61
CA GLY A 46 -18.29 -6.90 -0.81
C GLY A 46 -17.02 -7.27 -1.57
N SER A 47 -17.13 -7.60 -2.87
CA SER A 47 -15.98 -7.89 -3.73
C SER A 47 -15.21 -6.64 -4.18
N ALA A 48 -15.89 -5.50 -4.37
CA ALA A 48 -15.28 -4.23 -4.72
C ALA A 48 -14.54 -3.57 -3.53
N LEU A 49 -14.95 -3.89 -2.29
CA LEU A 49 -14.23 -3.48 -1.10
C LEU A 49 -12.82 -4.08 -1.09
N LEU A 50 -12.67 -5.37 -1.37
CA LEU A 50 -11.38 -6.06 -1.37
C LEU A 50 -10.40 -5.55 -2.43
N THR A 51 -10.89 -5.08 -3.57
CA THR A 51 -10.05 -4.47 -4.63
C THR A 51 -9.74 -2.99 -4.38
N GLY A 52 -10.36 -2.35 -3.37
CA GLY A 52 -10.22 -0.92 -3.07
C GLY A 52 -9.55 -0.59 -1.74
N LEU A 53 -9.08 -1.57 -0.97
CA LEU A 53 -8.39 -1.37 0.32
C LEU A 53 -6.91 -0.99 0.15
N SER A 54 -6.61 -0.05 -0.75
CA SER A 54 -5.28 0.54 -0.86
C SER A 54 -5.18 1.73 0.09
N TYR A 55 -4.11 1.78 0.88
CA TYR A 55 -3.85 2.94 1.71
C TYR A 55 -3.67 4.19 0.84
N ARG A 56 -4.23 5.32 1.29
CA ARG A 56 -4.07 6.60 0.62
C ARG A 56 -2.64 7.11 0.80
N ARG A 57 -2.18 7.94 -0.15
CA ARG A 57 -0.87 8.63 -0.07
C ARG A 57 -0.66 9.43 1.23
N SER A 58 -1.72 9.90 1.89
CA SER A 58 -1.61 10.53 3.22
C SER A 58 -1.27 9.53 4.32
N HIS A 59 -1.90 8.35 4.31
CA HIS A 59 -1.67 7.29 5.30
C HIS A 59 -0.25 6.75 5.20
N GLU A 60 0.25 6.55 3.98
CA GLU A 60 1.63 6.18 3.74
C GLU A 60 2.62 7.20 4.31
N ARG A 61 2.38 8.49 4.07
CA ARG A 61 3.25 9.56 4.61
C ARG A 61 3.24 9.57 6.12
N GLU A 62 2.06 9.46 6.76
CA GLU A 62 1.94 9.40 8.22
C GLU A 62 2.70 8.19 8.80
N ALA A 63 2.63 7.03 8.15
CA ALA A 63 3.36 5.84 8.55
C ALA A 63 4.88 5.94 8.31
N ASP A 64 5.33 6.51 7.18
CA ASP A 64 6.75 6.77 6.90
C ASP A 64 7.34 7.74 7.94
N CYS A 65 6.58 8.78 8.29
CA CYS A 65 6.95 9.74 9.33
C CYS A 65 7.18 9.07 10.67
N TYR A 66 6.21 8.26 11.09
CA TYR A 66 6.31 7.50 12.33
C TYR A 66 7.50 6.53 12.30
N ALA A 67 7.71 5.84 11.18
CA ALA A 67 8.82 4.91 11.02
C ALA A 67 10.18 5.61 11.13
N ILE A 68 10.35 6.77 10.48
CA ILE A 68 11.56 7.58 10.57
C ILE A 68 11.82 8.06 11.99
N ASP A 69 10.79 8.57 12.66
CA ASP A 69 10.89 9.05 14.04
C ASP A 69 11.26 7.92 15.00
N LEU A 70 10.57 6.78 14.93
CA LEU A 70 10.85 5.61 15.77
C LEU A 70 12.26 5.05 15.52
N MET A 71 12.67 4.95 14.26
CA MET A 71 14.00 4.44 13.90
C MET A 71 15.10 5.39 14.37
N ARG A 72 14.89 6.72 14.29
CA ARG A 72 15.80 7.72 14.85
C ARG A 72 15.92 7.57 16.37
N HIS A 73 14.80 7.44 17.09
CA HIS A 73 14.79 7.21 18.54
C HIS A 73 15.51 5.90 18.93
N ALA A 74 15.40 4.87 18.10
CA ALA A 74 16.11 3.60 18.28
C ALA A 74 17.58 3.64 17.83
N ALA A 75 18.09 4.78 17.33
CA ALA A 75 19.41 4.92 16.72
C ALA A 75 19.67 3.92 15.57
N LEU A 76 18.63 3.58 14.81
CA LEU A 76 18.68 2.66 13.68
C LEU A 76 18.47 3.42 12.35
N PRO A 77 19.16 3.02 11.26
CA PRO A 77 18.99 3.65 9.97
C PRO A 77 17.71 3.19 9.26
N THR A 78 16.98 4.13 8.63
CA THR A 78 15.88 3.81 7.71
C THR A 78 16.37 3.43 6.31
N ALA A 79 17.62 3.77 5.98
CA ALA A 79 18.22 3.55 4.66
C ALA A 79 18.02 2.13 4.09
N PRO A 80 18.16 1.04 4.89
CA PRO A 80 17.96 -0.31 4.38
C PRO A 80 16.50 -0.63 3.97
N MET A 81 15.50 0.06 4.52
CA MET A 81 14.11 -0.11 4.07
C MET A 81 13.89 0.65 2.76
N GLY A 82 14.36 1.90 2.65
CA GLY A 82 14.24 2.66 1.41
C GLY A 82 14.92 1.98 0.22
N GLN A 83 16.11 1.39 0.45
CA GLN A 83 16.80 0.59 -0.58
C GLN A 83 16.01 -0.65 -1.03
N LEU A 84 15.36 -1.34 -0.08
CA LEU A 84 14.51 -2.47 -0.39
C LEU A 84 13.35 -2.04 -1.30
N LEU A 85 12.66 -0.97 -0.94
CA LEU A 85 11.56 -0.40 -1.74
C LEU A 85 12.02 0.01 -3.15
N LEU A 86 13.15 0.73 -3.25
CA LEU A 86 13.72 1.10 -4.55
C LEU A 86 14.03 -0.11 -5.43
N ALA A 87 14.62 -1.16 -4.85
CA ALA A 87 14.93 -2.38 -5.60
C ALA A 87 13.67 -3.03 -6.19
N MET A 88 12.57 -3.08 -5.43
CA MET A 88 11.29 -3.64 -5.90
C MET A 88 10.64 -2.77 -6.98
N ALA A 89 10.61 -1.46 -6.79
CA ALA A 89 10.05 -0.55 -7.79
C ALA A 89 10.76 -0.66 -9.15
N HIS A 90 12.06 -0.96 -9.15
CA HIS A 90 12.80 -1.26 -10.37
C HIS A 90 12.48 -2.63 -10.99
N GLU A 91 12.17 -3.64 -10.17
CA GLU A 91 11.75 -4.97 -10.66
C GLU A 91 10.36 -4.94 -11.31
N ASP A 92 9.43 -4.17 -10.74
CA ASP A 92 8.08 -3.97 -11.30
C ASP A 92 8.12 -3.22 -12.65
N ASP A 93 8.98 -2.20 -12.76
CA ASP A 93 9.24 -1.48 -14.02
C ASP A 93 9.89 -2.35 -15.09
N ALA A 94 10.67 -3.36 -14.70
CA ALA A 94 11.31 -4.28 -15.63
C ALA A 94 10.32 -5.34 -16.17
N GLN A 95 9.38 -5.81 -15.33
CA GLN A 95 8.33 -6.76 -15.74
C GLN A 95 7.27 -6.12 -16.64
N THR A 96 7.02 -4.82 -16.52
CA THR A 96 6.06 -4.10 -17.38
C THR A 96 6.60 -3.75 -18.77
N LYS A 97 7.91 -3.89 -19.01
CA LYS A 97 8.61 -3.50 -20.25
C LYS A 97 8.97 -4.67 -21.18
N THR A 98 8.44 -5.88 -20.98
CA THR A 98 8.58 -6.95 -21.99
C THR A 98 7.80 -6.59 -23.26
N PRO A 99 8.43 -6.45 -24.45
CA PRO A 99 7.75 -6.06 -25.68
C PRO A 99 6.82 -7.17 -26.19
N ASP A 100 5.62 -6.78 -26.63
CA ASP A 100 4.69 -7.59 -27.39
C ASP A 100 5.38 -8.31 -28.58
N ALA A 101 5.30 -9.63 -28.60
CA ALA A 101 5.44 -10.43 -29.81
C ALA A 101 4.05 -10.95 -30.22
N PRO A 102 3.74 -11.03 -31.53
CA PRO A 102 2.37 -10.94 -32.02
C PRO A 102 1.56 -12.21 -31.78
N ALA A 103 0.25 -11.99 -31.66
CA ALA A 103 -0.79 -12.99 -31.49
C ALA A 103 -0.73 -14.12 -32.54
N SER A 104 -0.82 -15.35 -32.05
CA SER A 104 -1.48 -16.44 -32.79
C SER A 104 -2.37 -17.20 -31.84
N ALA A 105 -3.61 -17.38 -32.27
CA ALA A 105 -4.75 -17.82 -31.50
C ALA A 105 -4.68 -19.31 -31.12
N ALA A 106 -4.88 -19.60 -29.84
CA ALA A 106 -5.62 -20.78 -29.39
C ALA A 106 -6.04 -20.59 -27.93
N ASP A 107 -7.35 -20.51 -27.75
CA ASP A 107 -8.12 -20.80 -26.55
C ASP A 107 -7.42 -21.74 -25.55
N LYS A 108 -7.26 -21.27 -24.31
CA LYS A 108 -7.83 -21.91 -23.12
C LYS A 108 -7.58 -21.06 -21.88
N GLY A 109 -8.70 -20.65 -21.28
CA GLY A 109 -8.73 -20.02 -19.97
C GLY A 109 -7.98 -20.85 -18.93
N LYS A 110 -7.10 -20.17 -18.21
CA LYS A 110 -6.93 -20.26 -16.75
C LYS A 110 -5.92 -19.18 -16.39
N ALA A 111 -6.45 -18.09 -15.85
CA ALA A 111 -5.70 -17.14 -15.05
C ALA A 111 -4.85 -17.95 -14.06
N ARG A 112 -3.55 -18.04 -14.33
CA ARG A 112 -2.59 -18.66 -13.42
C ARG A 112 -2.17 -17.58 -12.44
N ALA A 113 -3.14 -17.12 -11.65
CA ALA A 113 -2.93 -16.36 -10.43
C ALA A 113 -2.53 -17.35 -9.33
N ASP A 114 -1.36 -17.98 -9.46
CA ASP A 114 -0.83 -18.91 -8.46
C ASP A 114 0.70 -18.98 -8.57
N ALA A 115 1.36 -17.87 -8.28
CA ALA A 115 2.71 -17.88 -7.74
C ALA A 115 2.60 -17.31 -6.33
N LYS A 116 2.62 -18.19 -5.32
CA LYS A 116 2.47 -17.92 -3.89
C LYS A 116 3.03 -16.55 -3.50
N ALA A 117 2.20 -15.51 -3.47
CA ALA A 117 2.57 -14.24 -2.88
C ALA A 117 2.79 -14.50 -1.39
N HIS A 118 4.04 -14.44 -0.92
CA HIS A 118 4.29 -14.57 0.51
C HIS A 118 3.51 -13.47 1.26
N PRO A 119 3.00 -13.74 2.48
CA PRO A 119 2.20 -12.78 3.24
C PRO A 119 2.87 -11.41 3.42
N VAL A 120 4.20 -11.36 3.43
CA VAL A 120 5.00 -10.13 3.47
C VAL A 120 4.83 -9.29 2.20
N TRP A 121 4.82 -9.91 1.01
CA TRP A 121 4.62 -9.22 -0.26
C TRP A 121 3.16 -8.81 -0.47
N SER A 122 2.22 -9.61 0.05
CA SER A 122 0.79 -9.24 0.04
C SER A 122 0.51 -8.04 0.93
N LEU A 123 1.19 -7.90 2.07
CA LEU A 123 1.13 -6.68 2.89
C LEU A 123 1.60 -5.48 2.08
N LEU A 124 2.75 -5.60 1.42
CA LEU A 124 3.34 -4.51 0.64
C LEU A 124 2.45 -4.03 -0.51
N SER A 125 1.73 -4.93 -1.18
CA SER A 125 0.80 -4.57 -2.27
C SER A 125 -0.36 -3.65 -1.86
N SER A 126 -0.66 -3.55 -0.56
CA SER A 126 -1.68 -2.64 -0.03
C SER A 126 -1.16 -1.20 0.14
N HIS A 127 0.15 -1.00 0.03
CA HIS A 127 0.83 0.29 0.09
C HIS A 127 1.24 0.71 -1.32
N PRO A 128 0.83 1.90 -1.80
CA PRO A 128 1.32 2.38 -3.09
C PRO A 128 2.83 2.65 -3.03
N ASP A 129 3.60 1.85 -3.76
CA ASP A 129 5.03 2.06 -3.90
C ASP A 129 5.29 3.26 -4.81
N THR A 130 6.13 4.18 -4.33
CA THR A 130 6.56 5.33 -5.12
C THR A 130 8.05 5.53 -4.91
N ILE A 131 8.79 5.71 -6.02
CA ILE A 131 10.24 5.98 -6.02
C ILE A 131 10.59 7.17 -5.10
N GLN A 132 9.73 8.18 -5.06
CA GLN A 132 9.90 9.35 -4.21
C GLN A 132 9.97 8.95 -2.73
N ARG A 133 8.97 8.22 -2.21
CA ARG A 133 8.94 7.77 -0.80
C ARG A 133 10.13 6.88 -0.48
N ALA A 134 10.44 5.94 -1.36
CA ALA A 134 11.55 5.02 -1.17
C ALA A 134 12.89 5.78 -1.07
N THR A 135 13.06 6.84 -1.86
CA THR A 135 14.22 7.76 -1.79
C THR A 135 14.24 8.56 -0.49
N GLU A 136 13.10 9.11 -0.06
CA GLU A 136 12.97 9.86 1.19
C GLU A 136 13.33 8.98 2.41
N LEU A 137 12.79 7.76 2.47
CA LEU A 137 13.12 6.74 3.47
C LEU A 137 14.60 6.33 3.41
N GLN A 138 15.16 6.20 2.21
CA GLN A 138 16.58 5.87 2.03
C GLN A 138 17.47 6.96 2.64
N GLN A 139 17.11 8.22 2.44
CA GLN A 139 17.83 9.38 2.96
C GLN A 139 17.52 9.65 4.43
N GLY A 140 16.54 8.94 5.02
CA GLY A 140 16.04 9.21 6.36
C GLY A 140 15.45 10.61 6.49
N GLN A 141 14.95 11.16 5.39
CA GLN A 141 14.32 12.47 5.33
C GLN A 141 12.82 12.30 5.20
N ALA A 142 12.08 13.24 5.76
CA ALA A 142 10.66 13.30 5.51
C ALA A 142 10.21 14.76 5.49
N PRO A 143 10.28 15.41 4.33
CA PRO A 143 10.01 16.84 4.18
C PRO A 143 8.55 17.19 4.46
N HIS A 144 7.67 16.19 4.49
CA HIS A 144 6.23 16.34 4.72
C HIS A 144 5.78 15.89 6.10
N CYS A 145 6.69 15.50 7.00
CA CYS A 145 6.30 15.15 8.36
C CYS A 145 5.97 16.38 9.18
N PRO A 146 4.90 16.31 10.01
CA PRO A 146 4.77 17.26 11.09
C PRO A 146 6.02 17.14 11.98
N GLN A 147 6.65 18.27 12.30
CA GLN A 147 7.79 18.26 13.23
C GLN A 147 7.26 17.82 14.59
N THR A 148 7.64 16.61 15.01
CA THR A 148 7.45 16.15 16.38
C THR A 148 8.46 16.90 17.26
N HIS A 149 7.94 17.67 18.22
CA HIS A 149 8.70 18.35 19.26
C HIS A 149 9.13 17.39 20.37
#